data_AF-A0A3N5VD65-F1
#
_entry.id   AF-A0A3N5VD65-F1
#
_cell.length_a   1.000
_cell.length_b   1.000
_cell.length_c   1.000
_cell.angle_alpha   90.00
_cell.angle_beta   90.00
_cell.angle_gamma   90.00
#
_symmetry.space_group_name_H-M   'P 1'
#
loop_
_entity.id
_entity.type
_entity.pdbx_description
1 polymer ?
#
loop_
_entity_poly.entity_id
_entity_poly.type
_entity_poly.pdbx_seq_one_letter_code
_entity_poly.pdbx_strand_id
1 'polypeptide(L)'
;MFEQAFKNIDDVLWKDAGCTSELDYTEQSSWLLFLKYLDSLETDKATEAELEGRKYSYILDPAYRWSKWAAPKTKSGEIDHNKALTGDDLRDFVNQKLFPYLHKFKASASGPNTIEYKIGEIFGELKNKITSGYNLREIIDHVDELRFRSQTEKHELIRDLIRREQERSAEVEAIRAALIEGE
;
A
#
# COMPACT_ATOMS: atom_id res chain seq x y z
N MET A 1 -10.53 -14.40 1.85
CA MET A 1 -11.24 -13.09 1.81
C MET A 1 -10.43 -12.06 1.04
N PHE A 2 -9.10 -12.09 1.17
CA PHE A 2 -8.16 -11.22 0.45
C PHE A 2 -8.16 -11.44 -1.07
N GLU A 3 -8.33 -12.68 -1.54
CA GLU A 3 -8.36 -13.00 -2.97
C GLU A 3 -9.38 -12.16 -3.78
N GLN A 4 -10.60 -11.99 -3.27
CA GLN A 4 -11.62 -11.18 -3.96
C GLN A 4 -11.26 -9.68 -3.96
N ALA A 5 -10.72 -9.18 -2.85
CA ALA A 5 -10.27 -7.79 -2.77
C ALA A 5 -9.10 -7.53 -3.74
N PHE A 6 -8.17 -8.48 -3.86
CA PHE A 6 -7.09 -8.39 -4.85
C PHE A 6 -7.59 -8.41 -6.27
N LYS A 7 -8.54 -9.29 -6.60
CA LYS A 7 -9.18 -9.27 -7.93
C LYS A 7 -9.84 -7.93 -8.23
N ASN A 8 -10.58 -7.37 -7.28
CA ASN A 8 -11.20 -6.06 -7.46
C ASN A 8 -10.15 -4.95 -7.67
N ILE A 9 -9.05 -4.98 -6.90
CA ILE A 9 -7.94 -4.04 -7.06
C ILE A 9 -7.29 -4.18 -8.44
N ASP A 10 -7.02 -5.42 -8.87
CA ASP A 10 -6.40 -5.71 -10.17
C ASP A 10 -7.32 -5.29 -11.33
N ASP A 11 -8.64 -5.49 -11.21
CA ASP A 11 -9.63 -5.05 -12.20
C ASP A 11 -9.66 -3.53 -12.38
N VAL A 12 -9.37 -2.76 -11.32
CA VAL A 12 -9.27 -1.30 -11.38
C VAL A 12 -7.94 -0.88 -11.97
N LEU A 13 -6.84 -1.54 -11.57
CA LEU A 13 -5.49 -1.27 -12.09
C LEU A 13 -5.38 -1.57 -13.59
N TRP A 14 -6.04 -2.62 -14.07
CA TRP A 14 -6.12 -2.97 -15.49
C TRP A 14 -6.76 -1.88 -16.36
N LYS A 15 -7.63 -1.06 -15.77
CA LYS A 15 -8.29 0.06 -16.46
C LYS A 15 -7.47 1.35 -16.41
N ASP A 16 -6.39 1.41 -15.63
CA ASP A 16 -5.56 2.61 -15.51
C ASP A 16 -4.49 2.67 -16.61
N ALA A 17 -4.44 3.78 -17.34
CA ALA A 17 -3.52 3.95 -18.46
C ALA A 17 -2.03 3.91 -18.08
N GLY A 18 -1.69 4.13 -16.81
CA GLY A 18 -0.31 4.07 -16.33
C GLY A 18 0.13 2.68 -15.87
N CYS A 19 -0.78 1.73 -15.73
CA CYS A 19 -0.47 0.35 -15.36
C CYS A 19 -0.63 -0.54 -16.58
N THR A 20 0.48 -1.05 -17.12
CA THR A 20 0.50 -1.74 -18.43
C THR A 20 0.85 -3.22 -18.32
N SER A 21 1.22 -3.67 -17.13
CA SER A 21 1.66 -5.03 -16.85
C SER A 21 1.15 -5.49 -15.48
N GLU A 22 1.05 -6.81 -15.29
CA GLU A 22 0.71 -7.39 -13.98
C GLU A 22 1.77 -7.08 -12.90
N LEU A 23 3.01 -6.82 -13.34
CA LEU A 23 4.06 -6.31 -12.47
C LEU A 23 3.68 -4.93 -11.91
N ASP A 24 3.12 -4.04 -12.74
CA ASP A 24 2.61 -2.76 -12.27
C ASP A 24 1.49 -2.99 -11.25
N TYR A 25 0.58 -3.93 -11.47
CA TYR A 25 -0.55 -4.11 -10.54
C TYR A 25 -0.08 -4.58 -9.17
N THR A 26 0.86 -5.52 -9.17
CA THR A 26 1.47 -6.05 -7.94
C THR A 26 2.24 -4.93 -7.22
N GLU A 27 3.06 -4.17 -7.94
CA GLU A 27 3.83 -3.06 -7.37
C GLU A 27 2.92 -1.99 -6.76
N GLN A 28 1.89 -1.56 -7.51
CA GLN A 28 1.01 -0.47 -7.11
C GLN A 28 0.06 -0.87 -5.97
N SER A 29 -0.43 -2.10 -5.95
CA SER A 29 -1.21 -2.61 -4.81
C SER A 29 -0.33 -2.82 -3.57
N SER A 30 0.91 -3.28 -3.74
CA SER A 30 1.82 -3.59 -2.61
C SER A 30 2.17 -2.37 -1.76
N TRP A 31 2.47 -1.22 -2.36
CA TRP A 31 2.82 -0.03 -1.57
C TRP A 31 1.61 0.53 -0.81
N LEU A 32 0.40 0.44 -1.38
CA LEU A 32 -0.85 0.82 -0.70
C LEU A 32 -1.12 -0.08 0.49
N LEU A 33 -1.02 -1.40 0.30
CA LEU A 33 -1.17 -2.40 1.36
C LEU A 33 -0.15 -2.19 2.47
N PHE A 34 1.10 -1.89 2.11
CA PHE A 34 2.15 -1.59 3.07
C PHE A 34 1.80 -0.40 3.96
N LEU A 35 1.34 0.73 3.38
CA LEU A 35 0.96 1.91 4.17
C LEU A 35 -0.27 1.66 5.04
N LYS A 36 -1.25 0.91 4.54
CA LYS A 36 -2.43 0.50 5.31
C LYS A 36 -2.04 -0.39 6.50
N TYR A 37 -1.16 -1.35 6.26
CA TYR A 37 -0.66 -2.25 7.29
C TYR A 37 0.13 -1.48 8.36
N LEU A 38 1.01 -0.57 7.94
CA LEU A 38 1.78 0.28 8.83
C LEU A 38 0.86 1.09 9.75
N ASP A 39 -0.15 1.78 9.22
CA ASP A 39 -1.12 2.54 10.02
C ASP A 39 -1.87 1.66 11.04
N SER A 40 -2.24 0.44 10.64
CA SER A 40 -2.88 -0.52 11.54
C SER A 40 -1.93 -0.95 12.67
N LEU A 41 -0.68 -1.28 12.33
CA LEU A 41 0.36 -1.65 13.30
C LEU A 41 0.66 -0.51 14.29
N GLU A 42 0.77 0.71 13.81
CA GLU A 42 1.03 1.88 14.65
C GLU A 42 -0.16 2.20 15.57
N THR A 43 -1.38 1.96 15.10
CA THR A 43 -2.61 2.13 15.92
C THR A 43 -2.65 1.11 17.06
N ASP A 44 -2.32 -0.16 16.79
CA ASP A 44 -2.24 -1.19 17.81
C ASP A 44 -1.19 -0.83 18.88
N LYS A 45 0.02 -0.44 18.46
CA LYS A 45 1.10 -0.02 19.35
C LYS A 45 0.77 1.24 20.16
N ALA A 46 0.09 2.20 19.54
CA ALA A 46 -0.36 3.41 20.23
C ALA A 46 -1.37 3.08 21.33
N THR A 47 -2.31 2.16 21.04
CA THR A 47 -3.31 1.68 22.00
C THR A 47 -2.63 0.94 23.16
N GLU A 48 -1.68 0.06 22.88
CA GLU A 48 -0.90 -0.64 23.90
C GLU A 48 -0.14 0.33 24.81
N ALA A 49 0.57 1.30 24.21
CA ALA A 49 1.28 2.33 24.97
C ALA A 49 0.33 3.15 25.86
N GLU A 50 -0.84 3.54 25.36
CA GLU A 50 -1.86 4.27 26.14
C GLU A 50 -2.34 3.46 27.34
N LEU A 51 -2.62 2.16 27.16
CA LEU A 51 -3.02 1.26 28.23
C LEU A 51 -1.93 1.09 29.31
N GLU A 52 -0.67 1.17 28.91
CA GLU A 52 0.49 1.15 29.81
C GLU A 52 0.85 2.54 30.38
N GLY A 53 0.12 3.60 30.02
CA GLY A 53 0.40 4.96 30.45
C GLY A 53 1.65 5.59 29.82
N ARG A 54 2.13 5.04 28.69
CA ARG A 54 3.29 5.53 27.92
C ARG A 54 2.83 6.35 26.72
N LYS A 55 3.67 7.30 26.29
CA LYS A 55 3.46 8.03 25.02
C LYS A 55 4.00 7.21 23.86
N TYR A 56 3.20 7.06 22.80
CA TYR A 56 3.65 6.49 21.54
C TYR A 56 4.01 7.60 20.54
N SER A 57 5.15 7.45 19.87
CA SER A 57 5.55 8.29 18.74
C SER A 57 5.34 7.52 17.45
N TYR A 58 4.52 8.07 16.56
CA TYR A 58 4.30 7.47 15.25
C TYR A 58 5.50 7.71 14.34
N ILE A 59 5.70 6.79 13.39
CA ILE A 59 6.70 6.89 12.33
C ILE A 59 6.27 7.96 11.32
N LEU A 60 5.00 7.93 10.90
CA LEU A 60 4.47 8.89 9.93
C LEU A 60 3.83 10.10 10.64
N ASP A 61 4.08 11.28 10.08
CA ASP A 61 3.39 12.50 10.50
C ASP A 61 1.89 12.39 10.25
N PRO A 62 1.04 13.06 11.04
CA PRO A 62 -0.41 12.91 10.97
C PRO A 62 -0.98 13.01 9.55
N ALA A 63 -0.51 13.95 8.73
CA ALA A 63 -1.03 14.17 7.38
C ALA A 63 -0.78 12.99 6.40
N TYR A 64 0.20 12.13 6.67
CA TYR A 64 0.61 11.02 5.80
C TYR A 64 0.15 9.65 6.31
N ARG A 65 -0.55 9.61 7.45
CA ARG A 65 -1.18 8.39 7.98
C ARG A 65 -2.39 8.00 7.16
N TRP A 66 -2.58 6.69 6.95
CA TRP A 66 -3.67 6.15 6.12
C TRP A 66 -5.03 6.69 6.54
N SER A 67 -5.30 6.73 7.84
CA SER A 67 -6.55 7.24 8.43
C SER A 67 -6.82 8.74 8.17
N LYS A 68 -5.86 9.49 7.60
CA LYS A 68 -6.00 10.92 7.32
C LYS A 68 -6.14 11.23 5.83
N TRP A 69 -5.27 10.70 4.99
CA TRP A 69 -5.29 11.03 3.55
C TRP A 69 -6.04 9.98 2.72
N ALA A 70 -5.87 8.70 3.04
CA ALA A 70 -6.38 7.58 2.25
C ALA A 70 -7.81 7.21 2.65
N ALA A 71 -8.09 7.07 3.94
CA ALA A 71 -9.41 6.70 4.43
C ALA A 71 -9.81 7.59 5.63
N PRO A 72 -10.04 8.91 5.40
CA PRO A 72 -10.61 9.75 6.44
C PRO A 72 -12.02 9.27 6.76
N LYS A 73 -12.28 8.95 8.02
CA LYS A 73 -13.57 8.42 8.47
C LYS A 73 -14.39 9.43 9.26
N THR A 74 -15.70 9.38 9.07
CA THR A 74 -16.67 10.07 9.92
C THR A 74 -16.71 9.41 11.31
N LYS A 75 -17.48 9.99 12.23
CA LYS A 75 -17.73 9.37 13.54
C LYS A 75 -18.49 8.04 13.44
N SER A 76 -19.22 7.79 12.36
CA SER A 76 -19.89 6.50 12.10
C SER A 76 -18.94 5.43 11.57
N GLY A 77 -17.69 5.78 11.23
CA GLY A 77 -16.70 4.85 10.69
C GLY A 77 -16.76 4.66 9.17
N GLU A 78 -17.62 5.42 8.50
CA GLU A 78 -17.73 5.49 7.04
C GLU A 78 -16.73 6.50 6.46
N ILE A 79 -16.39 6.37 5.18
CA ILE A 79 -15.54 7.35 4.50
C ILE A 79 -16.21 8.73 4.51
N ASP A 80 -15.48 9.73 4.99
CA ASP A 80 -15.89 11.13 4.94
C ASP A 80 -15.60 11.67 3.54
N HIS A 81 -16.57 11.52 2.63
CA HIS A 81 -16.44 11.95 1.23
C HIS A 81 -16.15 13.46 1.06
N ASN A 82 -16.41 14.29 2.08
CA ASN A 82 -16.05 15.71 2.04
C ASN A 82 -14.57 15.96 2.33
N LYS A 83 -13.87 14.99 2.94
CA LYS A 83 -12.43 15.08 3.27
C LYS A 83 -11.57 14.17 2.42
N ALA A 84 -12.15 13.06 1.95
CA ALA A 84 -11.45 12.12 1.09
C ALA A 84 -11.05 12.82 -0.21
N LEU A 85 -9.75 12.89 -0.48
CA LEU A 85 -9.25 13.36 -1.75
C LEU A 85 -9.69 12.38 -2.85
N THR A 86 -9.96 12.91 -4.05
CA THR A 86 -10.28 12.13 -5.25
C THR A 86 -9.78 12.87 -6.49
N GLY A 87 -9.82 12.24 -7.65
CA GLY A 87 -9.39 12.83 -8.91
C GLY A 87 -7.96 13.41 -8.84
N ASP A 88 -7.71 14.50 -9.56
CA ASP A 88 -6.39 15.10 -9.64
C ASP A 88 -5.80 15.48 -8.27
N ASP A 89 -6.62 15.92 -7.31
CA ASP A 89 -6.16 16.28 -5.96
C ASP A 89 -5.52 15.10 -5.22
N LEU A 90 -6.10 13.90 -5.35
CA LEU A 90 -5.55 12.68 -4.75
C LEU A 90 -4.26 12.27 -5.43
N ARG A 91 -4.25 12.25 -6.77
CA ARG A 91 -3.06 11.92 -7.56
C ARG A 91 -1.91 12.86 -7.22
N ASP A 92 -2.17 14.15 -7.19
CA ASP A 92 -1.17 15.18 -6.94
C ASP A 92 -0.69 15.14 -5.49
N PHE A 93 -1.56 14.86 -4.53
CA PHE A 93 -1.14 14.58 -3.15
C PHE A 93 -0.16 13.40 -3.09
N VAL A 94 -0.48 12.28 -3.74
CA VAL A 94 0.38 11.09 -3.73
C VAL A 94 1.74 11.39 -4.38
N ASN A 95 1.73 11.97 -5.58
CA ASN A 95 2.94 12.21 -6.37
C ASN A 95 3.82 13.33 -5.79
N GLN A 96 3.21 14.44 -5.36
CA GLN A 96 3.94 15.66 -4.99
C GLN A 96 4.19 15.79 -3.49
N LYS A 97 3.46 15.04 -2.65
CA LYS A 97 3.57 15.16 -1.19
C LYS A 97 3.93 13.83 -0.53
N LEU A 98 3.14 12.78 -0.73
CA LEU A 98 3.31 11.50 -0.02
C LEU A 98 4.62 10.81 -0.41
N PHE A 99 4.85 10.55 -1.70
CA PHE A 99 6.07 9.87 -2.17
C PHE A 99 7.34 10.66 -1.79
N PRO A 100 7.42 11.99 -2.05
CA PRO A 100 8.56 12.79 -1.60
C PRO A 100 8.76 12.82 -0.09
N TYR A 101 7.69 12.69 0.71
CA TYR A 101 7.79 12.57 2.16
C TYR A 101 8.40 11.23 2.58
N LEU A 102 7.88 10.12 2.06
CA LEU A 102 8.34 8.77 2.38
C LEU A 102 9.79 8.53 1.92
N HIS A 103 10.18 9.08 0.76
CA HIS A 103 11.55 9.01 0.25
C HIS A 103 12.60 9.58 1.22
N LYS A 104 12.25 10.64 1.97
CA LYS A 104 13.19 11.33 2.88
C LYS A 104 13.64 10.46 4.05
N PHE A 105 12.89 9.41 4.40
CA PHE A 105 13.24 8.54 5.53
C PHE A 105 14.59 7.84 5.36
N LYS A 106 15.05 7.62 4.11
CA LYS A 106 16.37 7.03 3.84
C LYS A 106 17.51 7.85 4.45
N ALA A 107 17.38 9.17 4.43
CA ALA A 107 18.41 10.09 4.93
C ALA A 107 18.31 10.34 6.46
N SER A 108 17.14 10.12 7.06
CA SER A 108 16.89 10.41 8.48
C SER A 108 16.92 9.17 9.37
N ALA A 109 17.05 7.98 8.81
CA ALA A 109 17.09 6.73 9.57
C ALA A 109 18.38 6.60 10.39
N SER A 110 18.25 6.14 11.63
CA SER A 110 19.39 5.92 12.54
C SER A 110 20.24 4.70 12.18
N GLY A 111 19.77 3.86 11.24
CA GLY A 111 20.52 2.72 10.71
C GLY A 111 19.70 1.86 9.76
N PRO A 112 20.36 0.96 9.00
CA PRO A 112 19.75 0.17 7.92
C PRO A 112 18.69 -0.84 8.39
N ASN A 113 18.65 -1.18 9.67
CA ASN A 113 17.72 -2.15 10.23
C ASN A 113 16.40 -1.54 10.74
N THR A 114 16.19 -0.23 10.58
CA THR A 114 14.99 0.48 11.03
C THR A 114 13.85 0.37 10.02
N ILE A 115 12.59 0.54 10.48
CA ILE A 115 11.42 0.56 9.58
C ILE A 115 11.49 1.79 8.68
N GLU A 116 11.92 2.91 9.24
CA GLU A 116 12.18 4.19 8.59
C GLU A 116 13.11 4.01 7.39
N TYR A 117 14.27 3.37 7.58
CA TYR A 117 15.19 3.11 6.48
C TYR A 117 14.52 2.31 5.35
N LYS A 118 13.79 1.24 5.71
CA LYS A 118 13.08 0.40 4.73
C LYS A 118 12.00 1.17 3.97
N ILE A 119 11.26 2.07 4.63
CA ILE A 119 10.33 2.99 3.96
C ILE A 119 11.08 3.84 2.94
N GLY A 120 12.19 4.47 3.35
CA GLY A 120 12.99 5.32 2.48
C GLY A 120 13.58 4.59 1.26
N GLU A 121 14.04 3.34 1.44
CA GLU A 121 14.52 2.49 0.35
C GLU A 121 13.40 2.17 -0.65
N ILE A 122 12.28 1.62 -0.15
CA ILE A 122 11.15 1.22 -0.98
C ILE A 122 10.63 2.42 -1.79
N PHE A 123 10.33 3.53 -1.13
CA PHE A 123 9.77 4.71 -1.79
C PHE A 123 10.81 5.58 -2.52
N GLY A 124 12.09 5.22 -2.48
CA GLY A 124 13.13 5.82 -3.32
C GLY A 124 13.26 5.18 -4.70
N GLU A 125 12.87 3.92 -4.83
CA GLU A 125 12.86 3.21 -6.11
C GLU A 125 11.47 3.21 -6.74
N LEU A 126 10.43 3.14 -5.92
CA LEU A 126 9.05 3.12 -6.39
C LEU A 126 8.58 4.48 -6.88
N LYS A 127 7.73 4.43 -7.91
CA LYS A 127 6.93 5.58 -8.38
C LYS A 127 5.48 5.16 -8.45
N ASN A 128 4.58 6.09 -8.13
CA ASN A 128 3.17 5.88 -8.40
C ASN A 128 2.96 5.89 -9.92
N LYS A 129 2.43 4.78 -10.43
CA LYS A 129 2.06 4.62 -11.85
C LYS A 129 0.57 4.81 -12.08
N ILE A 130 -0.24 4.85 -11.03
CA ILE A 130 -1.69 5.08 -11.16
C ILE A 130 -1.92 6.53 -11.57
N THR A 131 -2.42 6.72 -12.79
CA THR A 131 -2.59 8.03 -13.42
C THR A 131 -3.95 8.64 -13.13
N SER A 132 -5.00 7.83 -12.99
CA SER A 132 -6.33 8.27 -12.63
C SER A 132 -6.47 8.35 -11.12
N GLY A 133 -6.66 9.56 -10.59
CA GLY A 133 -6.96 9.72 -9.18
C GLY A 133 -8.32 9.15 -8.76
N TYR A 134 -9.23 8.95 -9.71
CA TYR A 134 -10.48 8.23 -9.45
C TYR A 134 -10.26 6.73 -9.29
N ASN A 135 -9.40 6.13 -10.14
CA ASN A 135 -9.03 4.72 -10.01
C ASN A 135 -8.24 4.50 -8.70
N LEU A 136 -7.32 5.42 -8.37
CA LEU A 136 -6.59 5.40 -7.12
C LEU A 136 -7.53 5.42 -5.90
N ARG A 137 -8.58 6.26 -5.93
CA ARG A 137 -9.60 6.29 -4.87
C ARG A 137 -10.28 4.92 -4.72
N GLU A 138 -10.74 4.33 -5.82
CA GLU A 138 -11.42 3.02 -5.81
C GLU A 138 -10.51 1.91 -5.28
N ILE A 139 -9.23 1.90 -5.67
CA ILE A 139 -8.24 0.96 -5.13
C ILE A 139 -8.06 1.17 -3.62
N ILE A 140 -7.93 2.42 -3.16
CA ILE A 140 -7.79 2.71 -1.73
C ILE A 140 -9.03 2.26 -0.95
N ASP A 141 -10.24 2.39 -1.51
CA ASP A 141 -11.47 1.90 -0.88
C ASP A 141 -11.41 0.38 -0.68
N HIS A 142 -11.04 -0.39 -1.71
CA HIS A 142 -10.85 -1.84 -1.59
C HIS A 142 -9.74 -2.21 -0.60
N VAL A 143 -8.62 -1.47 -0.56
CA VAL A 143 -7.55 -1.70 0.41
C VAL A 143 -7.99 -1.38 1.84
N ASP A 144 -8.84 -0.36 2.06
CA ASP A 144 -9.32 -0.01 3.40
C ASP A 144 -10.34 -1.01 3.97
N GLU A 145 -11.01 -1.76 3.11
CA GLU A 145 -11.90 -2.86 3.52
C GLU A 145 -11.12 -4.01 4.18
N LEU A 146 -9.84 -4.18 3.81
CA LEU A 146 -8.99 -5.20 4.39
C LEU A 146 -8.79 -4.99 5.90
N ARG A 147 -8.81 -6.09 6.65
CA ARG A 147 -8.65 -6.11 8.11
C ARG A 147 -7.39 -6.92 8.46
N PHE A 148 -6.56 -6.36 9.34
CA PHE A 148 -5.28 -6.94 9.76
C PHE A 148 -5.26 -7.22 11.27
N ARG A 149 -6.41 -7.59 11.86
CA ARG A 149 -6.60 -7.58 13.32
C ARG A 149 -6.00 -8.79 14.00
N SER A 150 -6.00 -9.95 13.34
CA SER A 150 -5.47 -11.20 13.89
C SER A 150 -4.15 -11.60 13.24
N GLN A 151 -3.34 -12.38 13.97
CA GLN A 151 -2.14 -13.00 13.41
C GLN A 151 -2.47 -13.91 12.22
N THR A 152 -3.64 -14.56 12.25
CA THR A 152 -4.13 -15.40 11.14
C THR A 152 -4.35 -14.60 9.87
N GLU A 153 -5.03 -13.45 9.96
CA GLU A 153 -5.26 -12.57 8.79
C GLU A 153 -3.95 -12.01 8.24
N LYS A 154 -2.99 -11.66 9.12
CA LYS A 154 -1.65 -11.22 8.70
C LYS A 154 -0.91 -12.35 7.95
N HIS A 155 -0.97 -13.58 8.46
CA HIS A 155 -0.38 -14.74 7.79
C HIS A 155 -1.06 -15.09 6.46
N GLU A 156 -2.38 -14.95 6.35
CA GLU A 156 -3.13 -15.13 5.10
C GLU A 156 -2.69 -14.10 4.05
N LEU A 157 -2.64 -12.81 4.43
CA LEU A 157 -2.15 -11.75 3.55
C LEU A 157 -0.73 -12.02 3.03
N ILE A 158 0.20 -12.36 3.93
CA ILE A 158 1.59 -12.63 3.55
C ILE A 158 1.66 -13.85 2.63
N ARG A 159 0.89 -14.91 2.92
CA ARG A 159 0.84 -16.10 2.07
C ARG A 159 0.31 -15.76 0.68
N ASP A 160 -0.77 -14.99 0.59
CA ASP A 160 -1.37 -14.61 -0.70
C ASP A 160 -0.42 -13.72 -1.51
N LEU A 161 0.28 -12.78 -0.86
CA LEU A 161 1.32 -11.97 -1.52
C LEU A 161 2.48 -12.84 -2.02
N ILE A 162 2.98 -13.77 -1.20
CA ILE A 162 4.04 -14.70 -1.60
C ILE A 162 3.57 -15.59 -2.76
N ARG A 163 2.33 -16.07 -2.71
CA ARG A 163 1.75 -16.90 -3.76
C ARG A 163 1.70 -16.14 -5.09
N ARG A 164 1.24 -14.88 -5.08
CA ARG A 164 1.22 -14.02 -6.28
C ARG A 164 2.62 -13.83 -6.87
N GLU A 165 3.62 -13.57 -6.01
CA GLU A 165 5.02 -13.45 -6.42
C GLU A 165 5.56 -14.76 -7.02
N GLN A 166 5.18 -15.91 -6.47
CA GLN A 166 5.60 -17.23 -6.96
C GLN A 166 4.93 -17.59 -8.29
N GLU A 167 3.62 -17.38 -8.42
CA GLU A 167 2.87 -17.61 -9.66
C GLU A 167 3.46 -16.76 -10.80
N ARG A 168 3.71 -15.47 -10.54
CA ARG A 168 4.39 -14.57 -11.49
C ARG A 168 5.78 -15.09 -11.90
N SER A 169 6.58 -15.52 -10.92
CA SER A 169 7.94 -16.03 -11.20
C SER A 169 7.89 -17.27 -12.09
N ALA A 170 6.92 -18.16 -11.87
CA ALA A 170 6.71 -19.36 -12.69
C ALA A 170 6.27 -19.03 -14.13
N GLU A 171 5.40 -18.04 -14.32
CA GLU A 171 4.95 -17.61 -15.66
C GLU A 171 6.11 -17.02 -16.47
N VAL A 172 6.95 -16.18 -15.85
CA VAL A 172 8.14 -15.63 -16.51
C VAL A 172 9.11 -16.75 -16.92
N GLU A 173 9.32 -17.75 -16.07
CA GLU A 173 10.15 -18.90 -16.43
C GLU A 173 9.54 -19.74 -17.57
N ALA A 174 8.22 -19.93 -17.59
CA ALA A 174 7.53 -20.63 -18.66
C ALA A 174 7.65 -19.92 -20.01
N ILE A 175 7.49 -18.59 -20.04
CA ILE A 175 7.70 -17.78 -21.26
C ILE A 175 9.14 -17.90 -21.74
N ARG A 176 10.11 -17.81 -20.82
CA ARG A 176 11.54 -17.95 -21.15
C ARG A 176 11.85 -19.32 -21.72
N ALA A 177 11.29 -20.39 -21.15
CA ALA A 177 11.47 -21.75 -21.65
C ALA A 177 10.88 -21.91 -23.07
N ALA A 178 9.66 -21.40 -23.31
CA ALA A 178 9.02 -21.45 -24.62
C ALA A 178 9.78 -20.68 -25.70
N LEU A 179 10.43 -19.56 -25.36
CA LEU A 179 11.29 -18.81 -26.28
C LEU A 179 12.57 -19.57 -26.64
N ILE A 180 13.14 -20.33 -25.69
CA ILE A 180 14.34 -21.15 -25.91
C ILE A 180 14.01 -22.39 -26.76
N GLU A 181 12.86 -23.03 -26.54
CA GLU A 181 12.44 -24.22 -27.30
C GLU A 181 11.97 -23.91 -28.73
N GLY A 182 11.66 -22.64 -29.02
CA GLY A 182 11.24 -22.16 -30.34
C GLY A 182 12.39 -21.70 -31.26
N GLU A 183 13.63 -21.68 -30.76
CA GLU A 183 14.87 -21.40 -31.52
C GLU A 183 15.58 -22.70 -31.96
#